data_AF-A0A838EIM2-F1
#
_entry.id   AF-A0A838EIM2-F1
#
_cell.length_a   1.000
_cell.length_b   1.000
_cell.length_c   1.000
_cell.angle_alpha   90.00
_cell.angle_beta   90.00
_cell.angle_gamma   90.00
#
_symmetry.space_group_name_H-M   'P 1'
#
loop_
_entity.id
_entity.type
_entity.pdbx_description
1 polymer ?
#
loop_
_entity_poly.entity_id
_entity_poly.type
_entity_poly.pdbx_seq_one_letter_code
_entity_poly.pdbx_strand_id
1 'polypeptide(L)'
;MKTDGFLGDDGDPPRRNTSAIRLDIPSDIRNRTTGSHQPTSAIPPRRQQVQVQTKNVPMRPAPRPTPPAKKKSSEEHFHFNVHWLLPVGVTMVILVILWMVGSAALAWGHQRLDDLQYGNPRTFQIDKAVGHDDSLKTPSHFIALNLHSQIIVVEFMGGNPQKAINYVTPVFIAGSNSDQAPVTLEFRDANGDGKLDMLVHIHLSGQDQVSVFINDGKKFRPSNTSDKITL
;
A
#
# COMPACT_ATOMS: atom_id res chain seq x y z
N MET A 1 -21.69 40.78 45.14
CA MET A 1 -20.32 40.89 45.70
C MET A 1 -19.88 39.49 46.09
N LYS A 2 -18.62 39.13 45.76
CA LYS A 2 -17.95 37.82 45.92
C LYS A 2 -18.17 36.77 44.82
N THR A 3 -17.40 37.01 43.76
CA THR A 3 -16.61 36.04 43.00
C THR A 3 -15.84 35.07 43.91
N ASP A 4 -15.67 33.83 43.46
CA ASP A 4 -14.51 32.93 43.59
C ASP A 4 -14.78 31.82 42.54
N GLY A 5 -13.98 31.54 41.52
CA GLY A 5 -12.53 31.50 41.46
C GLY A 5 -12.10 30.04 41.27
N PHE A 6 -12.38 29.43 40.11
CA PHE A 6 -11.84 28.11 39.75
C PHE A 6 -10.83 28.28 38.61
N LEU A 7 -9.60 28.64 38.98
CA LEU A 7 -8.41 28.38 38.19
C LEU A 7 -7.96 26.96 38.51
N GLY A 8 -8.01 26.08 37.51
CA GLY A 8 -7.32 24.79 37.49
C GLY A 8 -6.50 24.74 36.20
N ASP A 9 -5.40 25.48 36.22
CA ASP A 9 -4.27 25.37 35.30
C ASP A 9 -3.43 24.16 35.75
N ASP A 10 -3.58 23.02 35.07
CA ASP A 10 -2.66 21.90 35.18
C ASP A 10 -2.23 21.50 33.77
N GLY A 11 -1.06 22.02 33.41
CA GLY A 11 -0.44 21.87 32.10
C GLY A 11 -0.07 20.42 31.77
N ASP A 12 -0.64 19.92 30.67
CA ASP A 12 -0.13 18.74 29.99
C ASP A 12 1.00 19.19 29.03
N PRO A 13 2.25 18.71 29.20
CA PRO A 13 3.33 19.12 28.31
C PRO A 13 3.12 18.55 26.89
N PRO A 14 3.46 19.30 25.83
CA PRO A 14 3.33 18.82 24.46
C PRO A 14 4.25 17.62 24.23
N ARG A 15 3.67 16.46 23.90
CA ARG A 15 4.42 15.27 23.52
C ARG A 15 5.19 15.54 22.22
N ARG A 16 6.50 15.43 22.30
CA ARG A 16 7.46 15.69 21.21
C ARG A 16 7.34 14.65 20.10
N ASN A 17 7.20 15.15 18.89
CA ASN A 17 7.47 14.48 17.62
C ASN A 17 8.98 14.34 17.41
N THR A 18 9.53 13.14 17.54
CA THR A 18 10.85 12.81 16.98
C THR A 18 11.02 11.30 16.78
N SER A 19 11.16 10.91 15.52
CA SER A 19 11.70 9.61 15.11
C SER A 19 12.86 9.89 14.15
N ALA A 20 13.95 10.43 14.69
CA ALA A 20 15.22 10.50 13.98
C ALA A 20 15.92 9.15 14.10
N ILE A 21 15.85 8.32 13.04
CA ILE A 21 16.71 7.15 12.89
C ILE A 21 18.11 7.64 12.53
N ARG A 22 19.07 7.48 13.43
CA ARG A 22 20.50 7.60 13.11
C ARG A 22 20.93 6.32 12.39
N LEU A 23 21.40 6.47 11.15
CA LEU A 23 22.20 5.47 10.45
C LEU A 23 23.65 5.60 10.95
N ASP A 24 24.02 4.78 11.93
CA ASP A 24 25.43 4.53 12.21
C ASP A 24 25.94 3.49 11.21
N ILE A 25 26.90 3.91 10.37
CA ILE A 25 27.61 3.04 9.43
C ILE A 25 28.98 2.71 10.05
N PRO A 26 29.24 1.46 10.47
CA PRO A 26 30.60 1.03 10.75
C PRO A 26 31.27 0.59 9.45
N SER A 27 32.28 1.35 9.01
CA SER A 27 33.20 1.01 7.94
C SER A 27 34.38 0.20 8.50
N ASP A 28 34.30 -1.13 8.42
CA ASP A 28 35.41 -2.00 8.82
C ASP A 28 36.18 -2.57 7.62
N ILE A 29 37.43 -2.12 7.57
CA ILE A 29 38.67 -2.86 7.28
C ILE A 29 38.90 -3.37 5.86
N ARG A 30 39.70 -2.59 5.14
CA ARG A 30 40.55 -3.02 4.02
C ARG A 30 41.75 -3.81 4.55
N ASN A 31 41.89 -5.06 4.12
CA ASN A 31 43.14 -5.81 4.28
C ASN A 31 44.24 -5.22 3.38
N ARG A 32 45.17 -4.49 4.00
CA ARG A 32 46.43 -4.03 3.41
C ARG A 32 47.55 -4.90 3.96
N THR A 33 48.03 -5.87 3.18
CA THR A 33 49.29 -6.55 3.47
C THR A 33 50.45 -5.60 3.21
N THR A 34 51.10 -5.19 4.30
CA THR A 34 52.34 -4.42 4.33
C THR A 34 53.53 -5.35 4.11
N GLY A 35 54.28 -5.08 3.05
CA GLY A 35 55.69 -5.47 2.97
C GLY A 35 56.54 -4.49 3.77
N SER A 36 57.56 -5.01 4.44
CA SER A 36 58.69 -4.28 5.01
C SER A 36 59.85 -5.27 5.11
N HIS A 37 60.86 -5.10 4.25
CA HIS A 37 62.19 -4.56 4.57
C HIS A 37 63.08 -5.54 5.35
N GLN A 38 64.22 -5.94 4.76
CA GLN A 38 65.50 -5.30 5.08
C GLN A 38 66.62 -5.73 4.09
N PRO A 39 67.50 -4.80 3.66
CA PRO A 39 68.72 -5.11 2.93
C PRO A 39 69.92 -5.21 3.89
N THR A 40 70.96 -5.98 3.53
CA THR A 40 72.32 -5.73 3.99
C THR A 40 73.36 -6.44 3.11
N SER A 41 74.31 -5.64 2.63
CA SER A 41 75.49 -5.99 1.83
C SER A 41 76.45 -6.95 2.55
N ALA A 42 77.14 -7.82 1.80
CA ALA A 42 78.58 -8.05 1.97
C ALA A 42 79.22 -8.91 0.84
N ILE A 43 80.08 -8.26 0.05
CA ILE A 43 81.45 -8.66 -0.38
C ILE A 43 81.64 -9.85 -1.37
N PRO A 44 82.37 -9.66 -2.50
CA PRO A 44 82.56 -10.69 -3.54
C PRO A 44 83.84 -11.53 -3.36
N PRO A 45 83.89 -12.74 -3.95
CA PRO A 45 85.16 -13.32 -4.35
C PRO A 45 85.22 -13.74 -5.83
N ARG A 46 86.25 -13.20 -6.48
CA ARG A 46 87.23 -13.90 -7.33
C ARG A 46 86.75 -14.51 -8.65
N ARG A 47 86.90 -13.67 -9.67
CA ARG A 47 87.06 -13.99 -11.10
C ARG A 47 88.15 -15.07 -11.32
N GLN A 48 87.79 -16.19 -11.92
CA GLN A 48 88.71 -16.99 -12.73
C GLN A 48 88.29 -16.87 -14.18
N GLN A 49 89.18 -16.28 -14.99
CA GLN A 49 89.08 -16.29 -16.44
C GLN A 49 89.39 -17.71 -16.93
N VAL A 50 88.41 -18.38 -17.53
CA VAL A 50 88.70 -19.46 -18.46
C VAL A 50 88.66 -18.83 -19.86
N GLN A 51 89.85 -18.65 -20.44
CA GLN A 51 89.99 -18.40 -21.87
C GLN A 51 89.65 -19.70 -22.60
N VAL A 52 88.45 -19.82 -23.18
CA VAL A 52 88.21 -20.85 -24.20
C VAL A 52 88.56 -20.25 -25.54
N GLN A 53 89.74 -20.65 -26.02
CA GLN A 53 90.29 -20.27 -27.30
C GLN A 53 89.51 -20.98 -28.42
N THR A 54 88.85 -20.16 -29.23
CA THR A 54 88.64 -20.29 -30.69
C THR A 54 88.14 -21.61 -31.27
N LYS A 55 86.90 -21.58 -31.79
CA LYS A 55 86.64 -22.12 -33.12
C LYS A 55 85.94 -21.05 -33.96
N ASN A 56 86.66 -20.52 -34.94
CA ASN A 56 86.16 -19.57 -35.92
C ASN A 56 85.00 -20.21 -36.68
N VAL A 57 83.78 -19.75 -36.42
CA VAL A 57 82.62 -20.05 -37.26
C VAL A 57 82.36 -18.80 -38.11
N PRO A 58 82.31 -18.92 -39.45
CA PRO A 58 82.11 -17.77 -40.33
C PRO A 58 80.74 -17.11 -40.06
N MET A 59 80.82 -15.80 -39.80
CA MET A 59 79.72 -14.88 -39.52
C MET A 59 78.86 -14.69 -40.77
N ARG A 60 77.58 -15.07 -40.72
CA ARG A 60 76.60 -14.75 -41.76
C ARG A 60 76.05 -13.33 -41.52
N PRO A 61 75.94 -12.46 -42.55
CA PRO A 61 75.47 -11.09 -42.36
C PRO A 61 74.05 -11.03 -41.79
N ALA A 62 73.85 -10.13 -40.81
CA ALA A 62 72.54 -9.83 -40.25
C ALA A 62 71.61 -9.19 -41.31
N PRO A 63 70.34 -9.63 -41.46
CA PRO A 63 69.37 -8.93 -42.27
C PRO A 63 68.99 -7.57 -41.65
N ARG A 64 68.93 -6.55 -42.50
CA ARG A 64 68.58 -5.14 -42.23
C ARG A 64 67.27 -4.99 -41.44
N PRO A 65 67.17 -4.06 -40.46
CA PRO A 65 65.91 -3.81 -39.76
C PRO A 65 64.85 -3.29 -40.74
N THR A 66 63.76 -4.04 -40.90
CA THR A 66 62.55 -3.60 -41.62
C THR A 66 61.80 -2.56 -40.77
N PRO A 67 61.22 -1.52 -41.38
CA PRO A 67 60.39 -0.56 -40.65
C PRO A 67 59.18 -1.28 -40.00
N PRO A 68 58.72 -0.84 -38.82
CA PRO A 68 57.61 -1.49 -38.14
C PRO A 68 56.35 -1.39 -38.99
N ALA A 69 55.78 -2.54 -39.34
CA ALA A 69 54.46 -2.61 -39.93
C ALA A 69 53.46 -1.94 -38.97
N LYS A 70 52.80 -0.87 -39.42
CA LYS A 70 51.66 -0.26 -38.72
C LYS A 70 50.59 -1.35 -38.56
N LYS A 71 50.41 -1.87 -37.33
CA LYS A 71 49.23 -2.66 -36.98
C LYS A 71 48.02 -1.76 -37.21
N LYS A 72 47.20 -2.08 -38.22
CA LYS A 72 45.84 -1.56 -38.27
C LYS A 72 45.19 -1.98 -36.97
N SER A 73 44.71 -1.01 -36.19
CA SER A 73 43.82 -1.26 -35.07
C SER A 73 42.61 -1.98 -35.65
N SER A 74 42.54 -3.29 -35.48
CA SER A 74 41.31 -4.03 -35.57
C SER A 74 40.40 -3.45 -34.50
N GLU A 75 39.44 -2.63 -34.92
CA GLU A 75 38.29 -2.32 -34.07
C GLU A 75 37.60 -3.65 -33.78
N GLU A 76 37.92 -4.21 -32.61
CA GLU A 76 37.18 -5.34 -32.06
C GLU A 76 35.79 -4.83 -31.72
N HIS A 77 34.87 -4.97 -32.67
CA HIS A 77 33.45 -4.93 -32.38
C HIS A 77 33.14 -6.13 -31.49
N PHE A 78 33.07 -5.91 -30.19
CA PHE A 78 32.54 -6.88 -29.24
C PHE A 78 31.08 -7.15 -29.57
N HIS A 79 30.84 -8.19 -30.37
CA HIS A 79 29.51 -8.73 -30.58
C HIS A 79 29.11 -9.48 -29.30
N PHE A 80 28.35 -8.80 -28.44
CA PHE A 80 27.65 -9.50 -27.35
C PHE A 80 26.62 -10.42 -27.99
N ASN A 81 26.87 -11.73 -27.92
CA ASN A 81 25.90 -12.76 -28.32
C ASN A 81 24.80 -12.83 -27.26
N VAL A 82 23.91 -11.84 -27.27
CA VAL A 82 22.72 -11.85 -26.43
C VAL A 82 21.83 -12.98 -26.94
N HIS A 83 21.64 -14.02 -26.13
CA HIS A 83 20.70 -15.08 -26.45
C HIS A 83 19.31 -14.48 -26.69
N TRP A 84 18.65 -14.83 -27.80
CA TRP A 84 17.33 -14.32 -28.20
C TRP A 84 16.25 -14.46 -27.12
N LEU A 85 16.41 -15.42 -26.21
CA LEU A 85 15.51 -15.62 -25.07
C LEU A 85 15.60 -14.52 -24.00
N LEU A 86 16.73 -13.80 -23.93
CA LEU A 86 16.94 -12.72 -22.96
C LEU A 86 16.00 -11.52 -23.17
N PRO A 87 15.88 -10.92 -24.38
CA PRO A 87 14.90 -9.84 -24.59
C PRO A 87 13.47 -10.32 -24.36
N VAL A 88 13.13 -11.55 -24.74
CA VAL A 88 11.80 -12.14 -24.48
C VAL A 88 11.51 -12.23 -22.98
N GLY A 89 12.48 -12.71 -22.19
CA GLY A 89 12.37 -12.75 -20.72
C GLY A 89 12.23 -11.36 -20.10
N VAL A 90 13.00 -10.39 -20.57
CA VAL A 90 12.90 -8.99 -20.11
C VAL A 90 11.53 -8.41 -20.44
N THR A 91 11.00 -8.62 -21.65
CA THR A 91 9.65 -8.17 -22.01
C THR A 91 8.58 -8.83 -21.15
N MET A 92 8.71 -10.12 -20.86
CA MET A 92 7.76 -10.84 -20.00
C MET A 92 7.76 -10.28 -18.57
N VAL A 93 8.92 -9.98 -18.00
CA VAL A 93 9.03 -9.33 -16.68
C VAL A 93 8.42 -7.93 -16.70
N ILE A 94 8.67 -7.14 -17.73
CA ILE A 94 8.07 -5.80 -17.88
C ILE A 94 6.54 -5.90 -17.95
N LEU A 95 5.99 -6.86 -18.70
CA LEU A 95 4.55 -7.08 -18.79
C LEU A 95 3.94 -7.49 -17.44
N VAL A 96 4.62 -8.34 -16.67
CA VAL A 96 4.17 -8.71 -15.31
C VAL A 96 4.19 -7.51 -14.37
N ILE A 97 5.24 -6.69 -14.41
CA ILE A 97 5.31 -5.45 -13.61
C ILE A 97 4.20 -4.49 -14.03
N LEU A 98 3.99 -4.30 -15.33
CA LEU A 98 2.93 -3.45 -15.86
C LEU A 98 1.56 -3.95 -15.41
N TRP A 99 1.32 -5.26 -15.45
CA TRP A 99 0.09 -5.87 -14.96
C TRP A 99 -0.12 -5.64 -13.46
N MET A 100 0.91 -5.82 -12.63
CA MET A 100 0.85 -5.58 -11.18
C MET A 100 0.54 -4.10 -10.86
N VAL A 101 1.27 -3.16 -11.48
CA VAL A 101 1.07 -1.72 -11.27
C VAL A 101 -0.30 -1.29 -11.80
N GLY A 102 -0.71 -1.80 -12.96
CA GLY A 102 -2.03 -1.53 -13.53
C GLY A 102 -3.16 -2.03 -12.64
N SER A 103 -3.04 -3.24 -12.09
CA SER A 103 -4.02 -3.81 -11.16
C SER A 103 -4.13 -2.98 -9.87
N ALA A 104 -2.99 -2.56 -9.30
CA ALA A 104 -2.96 -1.72 -8.11
C ALA A 104 -3.57 -0.33 -8.36
N ALA A 105 -3.29 0.28 -9.52
CA ALA A 105 -3.87 1.56 -9.90
C ALA A 105 -5.39 1.47 -10.09
N LEU A 106 -5.90 0.36 -10.65
CA LEU A 106 -7.34 0.12 -10.77
C LEU A 106 -8.00 -0.03 -9.40
N ALA A 107 -7.43 -0.84 -8.49
CA ALA A 107 -7.95 -1.01 -7.14
C ALA A 107 -7.99 0.32 -6.37
N TRP A 108 -6.90 1.10 -6.44
CA TRP A 108 -6.86 2.44 -5.87
C TRP A 108 -7.90 3.38 -6.48
N GLY A 109 -8.10 3.31 -7.80
CA GLY A 109 -9.10 4.10 -8.52
C GLY A 109 -10.53 3.80 -8.07
N HIS A 110 -10.87 2.52 -7.91
CA HIS A 110 -12.17 2.10 -7.37
C HIS A 110 -12.39 2.63 -5.96
N GLN A 111 -11.41 2.46 -5.07
CA GLN A 111 -11.52 2.97 -3.70
C GLN A 111 -11.69 4.50 -3.67
N ARG A 112 -11.00 5.22 -4.56
CA ARG A 112 -11.12 6.68 -4.64
C ARG A 112 -12.48 7.13 -5.18
N LEU A 113 -13.06 6.39 -6.13
CA LEU A 113 -14.40 6.64 -6.63
C LEU A 113 -15.43 6.44 -5.51
N ASP A 114 -15.30 5.36 -4.75
CA ASP A 114 -16.17 5.09 -3.60
C ASP A 114 -16.04 6.19 -2.54
N ASP A 115 -14.82 6.63 -2.22
CA ASP A 115 -14.59 7.73 -1.28
C ASP A 115 -15.25 9.04 -1.73
N LEU A 116 -15.34 9.29 -3.04
CA LEU A 116 -16.02 10.48 -3.59
C LEU A 116 -17.53 10.34 -3.55
N GLN A 117 -18.06 9.16 -3.89
CA GLN A 117 -19.49 8.90 -3.92
C GLN A 117 -20.11 8.79 -2.52
N TYR A 118 -19.38 8.20 -1.57
CA TYR A 118 -19.88 7.85 -0.24
C TYR A 118 -19.18 8.58 0.92
N GLY A 119 -18.07 9.27 0.68
CA GLY A 119 -17.28 9.90 1.74
C GLY A 119 -16.43 8.92 2.55
N ASN A 120 -15.46 9.44 3.31
CA ASN A 120 -14.66 8.67 4.26
C ASN A 120 -14.53 9.46 5.58
N PRO A 121 -15.11 8.98 6.71
CA PRO A 121 -15.77 7.68 6.90
C PRO A 121 -17.08 7.53 6.10
N ARG A 122 -17.36 6.33 5.59
CA ARG A 122 -18.54 6.04 4.75
C ARG A 122 -19.81 6.10 5.61
N THR A 123 -20.49 7.24 5.59
CA THR A 123 -21.79 7.44 6.26
C THR A 123 -22.84 7.80 5.22
N PHE A 124 -23.99 7.15 5.27
CA PHE A 124 -25.15 7.54 4.47
C PHE A 124 -26.18 8.22 5.37
N GLN A 125 -26.73 9.33 4.91
CA GLN A 125 -27.72 10.09 5.67
C GLN A 125 -28.94 10.39 4.81
N ILE A 126 -30.13 10.32 5.40
CA ILE A 126 -31.38 10.61 4.72
C ILE A 126 -32.46 11.05 5.71
N ASP A 127 -33.32 11.97 5.29
CA ASP A 127 -34.52 12.36 6.02
C ASP A 127 -35.75 11.66 5.45
N LYS A 128 -36.51 10.98 6.30
CA LYS A 128 -37.73 10.30 5.89
C LYS A 128 -38.78 10.31 7.00
N ALA A 129 -40.02 10.59 6.63
CA ALA A 129 -41.17 10.38 7.52
C ALA A 129 -41.62 8.92 7.42
N VAL A 130 -41.45 8.14 8.49
CA VAL A 130 -41.72 6.70 8.57
C VAL A 130 -42.86 6.35 9.54
N GLY A 131 -43.40 7.34 10.25
CA GLY A 131 -44.47 7.17 11.24
C GLY A 131 -43.98 7.06 12.69
N HIS A 132 -42.70 7.33 12.95
CA HIS A 132 -42.07 7.24 14.26
C HIS A 132 -42.03 8.60 14.96
N ASP A 133 -43.19 9.08 15.42
CA ASP A 133 -43.31 10.42 16.04
C ASP A 133 -42.77 11.55 15.13
N ASP A 134 -42.93 11.35 13.81
CA ASP A 134 -42.44 12.22 12.75
C ASP A 134 -43.55 12.67 11.81
N SER A 135 -43.22 13.60 10.93
CA SER A 135 -44.17 14.14 9.96
C SER A 135 -43.45 14.63 8.70
N LEU A 136 -44.19 14.96 7.64
CA LEU A 136 -43.60 15.58 6.45
C LEU A 136 -42.91 16.93 6.73
N LYS A 137 -43.25 17.60 7.84
CA LYS A 137 -42.62 18.86 8.27
C LYS A 137 -41.40 18.64 9.17
N THR A 138 -41.38 17.51 9.86
CA THR A 138 -40.35 17.12 10.84
C THR A 138 -40.04 15.64 10.62
N PRO A 139 -39.37 15.30 9.50
CA PRO A 139 -39.05 13.91 9.20
C PRO A 139 -38.02 13.36 10.19
N SER A 140 -37.97 12.04 10.34
CA SER A 140 -36.89 11.40 11.08
C SER A 140 -35.59 11.48 10.27
N HIS A 141 -34.48 11.77 10.94
CA HIS A 141 -33.16 11.79 10.32
C HIS A 141 -32.46 10.46 10.56
N PHE A 142 -31.96 9.83 9.51
CA PHE A 142 -31.27 8.56 9.57
C PHE A 142 -29.81 8.72 9.22
N ILE A 143 -28.94 8.06 9.98
CA ILE A 143 -27.50 7.94 9.70
C ILE A 143 -27.15 6.46 9.70
N ALA A 144 -26.72 5.92 8.57
CA ALA A 144 -26.18 4.58 8.46
C ALA A 144 -24.66 4.64 8.33
N LEU A 145 -23.96 3.81 9.10
CA LEU A 145 -22.52 3.67 8.99
C LEU A 145 -22.08 2.23 9.23
N ASN A 146 -20.88 1.93 8.74
CA ASN A 146 -20.18 0.70 9.05
C ASN A 146 -19.18 0.97 10.19
N LEU A 147 -19.42 0.37 11.36
CA LEU A 147 -18.54 0.47 12.51
C LEU A 147 -17.85 -0.88 12.74
N HIS A 148 -16.59 -1.00 12.31
CA HIS A 148 -15.80 -2.24 12.43
C HIS A 148 -16.51 -3.49 11.87
N SER A 149 -17.00 -3.41 10.63
CA SER A 149 -17.69 -4.49 9.93
C SER A 149 -19.07 -4.86 10.51
N GLN A 150 -19.60 -3.99 11.38
CA GLN A 150 -20.96 -4.04 11.90
C GLN A 150 -21.72 -2.80 11.45
N ILE A 151 -22.81 -3.01 10.71
CA ILE A 151 -23.65 -1.90 10.24
C ILE A 151 -24.55 -1.44 11.38
N ILE A 152 -24.54 -0.13 11.61
CA ILE A 152 -25.38 0.56 12.58
C ILE A 152 -26.14 1.65 11.87
N VAL A 153 -27.45 1.68 12.07
CA VAL A 153 -28.33 2.77 11.66
C VAL A 153 -28.81 3.50 12.89
N VAL A 154 -28.63 4.81 12.92
CA VAL A 154 -29.12 5.71 13.96
C VAL A 154 -30.31 6.46 13.39
N GLU A 155 -31.44 6.41 14.08
CA GLU A 155 -32.64 7.19 13.79
C GLU A 155 -32.81 8.29 14.83
N PHE A 156 -32.97 9.53 14.38
CA PHE A 156 -33.39 10.66 15.20
C PHE A 156 -34.86 10.96 14.90
N MET A 157 -35.75 10.42 15.74
CA MET A 157 -37.19 10.51 15.54
C MET A 157 -37.65 11.97 15.46
N GLY A 158 -38.37 12.32 14.39
CA GLY A 158 -38.84 13.67 14.14
C GLY A 158 -37.73 14.73 14.06
N GLY A 159 -36.49 14.33 13.75
CA GLY A 159 -35.33 15.20 13.67
C GLY A 159 -34.80 15.64 15.04
N ASN A 160 -35.20 14.97 16.12
CA ASN A 160 -34.79 15.32 17.49
C ASN A 160 -33.60 14.48 17.98
N PRO A 161 -32.42 15.08 18.25
CA PRO A 161 -31.26 14.36 18.77
C PRO A 161 -31.49 13.64 20.12
N GLN A 162 -32.48 14.09 20.91
CA GLN A 162 -32.82 13.47 22.19
C GLN A 162 -33.65 12.19 22.06
N LYS A 163 -34.15 11.89 20.85
CA LYS A 163 -34.95 10.69 20.54
C LYS A 163 -34.19 9.77 19.59
N ALA A 164 -32.90 9.56 19.86
CA ALA A 164 -32.04 8.71 19.05
C ALA A 164 -32.28 7.22 19.37
N ILE A 165 -32.48 6.39 18.34
CA ILE A 165 -32.57 4.93 18.43
C ILE A 165 -31.52 4.31 17.51
N ASN A 166 -30.82 3.29 18.00
CA ASN A 166 -29.81 2.55 17.23
C ASN A 166 -30.36 1.20 16.79
N TYR A 167 -30.24 0.90 15.51
CA TYR A 167 -30.55 -0.39 14.90
C TYR A 167 -29.27 -1.03 14.42
N VAL A 168 -28.99 -2.23 14.92
CA VAL A 168 -27.80 -3.00 14.55
C VAL A 168 -28.24 -4.13 13.63
N THR A 169 -27.63 -4.19 12.46
CA THR A 169 -27.92 -5.24 11.48
C THR A 169 -27.48 -6.61 12.02
N PRO A 170 -28.27 -7.69 11.88
CA PRO A 170 -27.89 -9.03 12.34
C PRO A 170 -26.77 -9.68 11.52
N VAL A 171 -26.28 -8.99 10.48
CA VAL A 171 -25.24 -9.44 9.58
C VAL A 171 -23.90 -8.85 10.01
N PHE A 172 -22.90 -9.72 10.14
CA PHE A 172 -21.51 -9.32 10.32
C PHE A 172 -20.76 -9.51 8.99
N ILE A 173 -20.04 -8.48 8.55
CA ILE A 173 -19.32 -8.52 7.27
C ILE A 173 -17.93 -9.14 7.51
N ALA A 174 -17.66 -10.31 6.94
CA ALA A 174 -16.35 -10.94 7.02
C ALA A 174 -15.51 -10.66 5.76
N GLY A 175 -14.22 -10.38 5.93
CA GLY A 175 -13.28 -10.22 4.81
C GLY A 175 -12.33 -9.02 4.94
N SER A 176 -11.34 -8.96 4.05
CA SER A 176 -10.48 -7.79 3.87
C SER A 176 -11.30 -6.59 3.37
N ASN A 177 -11.09 -5.41 3.94
CA ASN A 177 -11.85 -4.18 3.66
C ASN A 177 -13.34 -4.27 4.02
N SER A 178 -13.71 -5.16 4.94
CA SER A 178 -15.10 -5.27 5.43
C SER A 178 -15.58 -4.04 6.21
N ASP A 179 -14.65 -3.30 6.82
CA ASP A 179 -14.85 -1.99 7.47
C ASP A 179 -15.11 -0.87 6.46
N GLN A 180 -14.77 -1.12 5.20
CA GLN A 180 -14.89 -0.19 4.09
C GLN A 180 -16.14 -0.44 3.23
N ALA A 181 -17.01 -1.38 3.58
CA ALA A 181 -18.25 -1.59 2.83
C ALA A 181 -19.17 -0.36 2.95
N PRO A 182 -19.55 0.31 1.84
CA PRO A 182 -20.57 1.34 1.86
C PRO A 182 -21.93 0.76 2.28
N VAL A 183 -22.73 1.58 2.96
CA VAL A 183 -24.11 1.25 3.33
C VAL A 183 -25.05 2.34 2.83
N THR A 184 -26.21 1.96 2.31
CA THR A 184 -27.28 2.89 1.93
C THR A 184 -28.61 2.42 2.49
N LEU A 185 -29.56 3.35 2.65
CA LEU A 185 -30.91 3.03 3.13
C LEU A 185 -31.95 3.25 2.04
N GLU A 186 -32.96 2.39 2.02
CA GLU A 186 -34.17 2.53 1.24
C GLU A 186 -35.38 2.36 2.17
N PHE A 187 -36.44 3.13 1.93
CA PHE A 187 -37.68 3.07 2.70
C PHE A 187 -38.86 2.76 1.79
N ARG A 188 -39.50 1.62 2.01
CA ARG A 188 -40.69 1.18 1.28
C ARG A 188 -41.49 0.17 2.10
N ASP A 189 -42.74 -0.03 1.76
CA ASP A 189 -43.56 -1.09 2.34
C ASP A 189 -43.09 -2.45 1.80
N ALA A 190 -42.36 -3.22 2.63
CA ALA A 190 -41.77 -4.49 2.23
C ALA A 190 -42.62 -5.69 2.67
N ASN A 191 -43.49 -5.51 3.66
CA ASN A 191 -44.37 -6.56 4.19
C ASN A 191 -45.85 -6.41 3.78
N GLY A 192 -46.21 -5.33 3.09
CA GLY A 192 -47.57 -5.04 2.59
C GLY A 192 -48.52 -4.52 3.66
N ASP A 193 -48.00 -3.96 4.76
CA ASP A 193 -48.82 -3.50 5.89
C ASP A 193 -49.16 -1.99 5.86
N GLY A 194 -48.71 -1.30 4.82
CA GLY A 194 -48.94 0.13 4.60
C GLY A 194 -47.99 1.05 5.37
N LYS A 195 -47.05 0.53 6.16
CA LYS A 195 -45.97 1.30 6.80
C LYS A 195 -44.68 1.16 6.00
N LEU A 196 -43.82 2.18 6.08
CA LEU A 196 -42.52 2.13 5.44
C LEU A 196 -41.55 1.32 6.30
N ASP A 197 -41.08 0.21 5.76
CA ASP A 197 -39.98 -0.59 6.30
C ASP A 197 -38.64 0.00 5.87
N MET A 198 -37.59 -0.35 6.61
CA MET A 198 -36.22 0.09 6.32
C MET A 198 -35.42 -1.06 5.71
N LEU A 199 -34.91 -0.84 4.50
CA LEU A 199 -34.01 -1.74 3.81
C LEU A 199 -32.59 -1.18 3.88
N VAL A 200 -31.70 -1.94 4.48
CA VAL A 200 -30.28 -1.61 4.63
C VAL A 200 -29.51 -2.34 3.54
N HIS A 201 -29.05 -1.61 2.55
CA HIS A 201 -28.25 -2.10 1.44
C HIS A 201 -26.77 -2.00 1.80
N ILE A 202 -26.05 -3.12 1.74
CA ILE A 202 -24.64 -3.26 2.07
C ILE A 202 -23.91 -3.60 0.77
N HIS A 203 -23.05 -2.69 0.32
CA HIS A 203 -22.34 -2.82 -0.95
C HIS A 203 -20.99 -3.49 -0.70
N LEU A 204 -20.86 -4.78 -1.04
CA LEU A 204 -19.60 -5.52 -0.93
C LEU A 204 -18.96 -5.67 -2.30
N SER A 205 -17.64 -5.79 -2.38
CA SER A 205 -16.90 -5.87 -3.66
C SER A 205 -17.29 -7.04 -4.57
N GLY A 206 -18.07 -8.01 -4.09
CA GLY A 206 -18.54 -9.16 -4.87
C GLY A 206 -20.06 -9.34 -4.94
N GLN A 207 -20.83 -8.79 -4.00
CA GLN A 207 -22.28 -8.97 -3.95
C GLN A 207 -22.94 -7.96 -3.01
N ASP A 208 -24.06 -7.37 -3.43
CA ASP A 208 -24.87 -6.55 -2.54
C ASP A 208 -25.71 -7.43 -1.60
N GLN A 209 -25.73 -7.04 -0.33
CA GLN A 209 -26.53 -7.71 0.70
C GLN A 209 -27.58 -6.75 1.24
N VAL A 210 -28.81 -7.24 1.41
CA VAL A 210 -29.91 -6.46 1.97
C VAL A 210 -30.32 -7.02 3.33
N SER A 211 -30.43 -6.15 4.32
CA SER A 211 -31.07 -6.48 5.60
C SER A 211 -32.32 -5.65 5.79
N VAL A 212 -33.42 -6.33 6.12
CA VAL A 212 -34.74 -5.70 6.21
C VAL A 212 -35.14 -5.54 7.68
N PHE A 213 -35.60 -4.34 8.00
CA PHE A 213 -36.12 -3.93 9.28
C PHE A 213 -37.59 -3.55 9.13
N ILE A 214 -38.45 -4.28 9.85
CA ILE A 214 -39.89 -4.10 9.81
C ILE A 214 -40.30 -2.97 10.75
N ASN A 215 -41.18 -2.10 10.28
CA ASN A 215 -41.76 -1.00 11.05
C ASN A 215 -42.93 -1.51 11.91
N ASP A 216 -42.80 -1.43 13.24
CA ASP A 216 -43.86 -1.82 14.17
C ASP A 216 -44.84 -0.68 14.53
N GLY A 217 -44.67 0.48 13.90
CA GLY A 217 -45.43 1.71 14.11
C GLY A 217 -44.81 2.65 15.15
N LYS A 218 -43.81 2.20 15.91
CA LYS A 218 -43.08 3.03 16.88
C LYS A 218 -41.58 3.03 16.64
N LYS A 219 -41.05 1.90 16.18
CA LYS A 219 -39.64 1.68 15.89
C LYS A 219 -39.50 0.60 14.83
N PHE A 220 -38.26 0.43 14.38
CA PHE A 220 -37.89 -0.71 13.57
C PHE A 220 -37.52 -1.92 14.42
N ARG A 221 -37.78 -3.11 13.88
CA ARG A 221 -37.26 -4.39 14.40
C ARG A 221 -36.65 -5.20 13.26
N PRO A 222 -35.64 -6.05 13.52
CA PRO A 222 -35.17 -6.99 12.50
C PRO A 222 -36.34 -7.83 11.97
N SER A 223 -36.34 -8.05 10.66
CA SER A 223 -37.24 -9.02 10.06
C SER A 223 -36.96 -10.43 10.57
N ASN A 224 -38.00 -11.25 10.64
CA ASN A 224 -37.92 -12.64 11.05
C ASN A 224 -38.63 -13.55 10.04
N THR A 225 -38.55 -14.86 10.23
CA THR A 225 -39.10 -15.86 9.28
C THR A 225 -40.62 -15.78 9.11
N SER A 226 -41.35 -15.15 10.03
CA SER A 226 -42.81 -14.98 9.91
C SER A 226 -43.21 -13.76 9.07
N ASP A 227 -42.29 -12.84 8.81
CA ASP A 227 -42.53 -11.67 7.98
C ASP A 227 -42.47 -12.05 6.49
N LYS A 228 -43.53 -11.75 5.75
CA LYS A 228 -43.57 -11.97 4.30
C LYS A 228 -42.93 -10.77 3.60
N ILE A 229 -41.65 -10.89 3.25
CA ILE A 229 -40.89 -9.78 2.66
C ILE A 229 -40.89 -9.91 1.14
N THR A 230 -41.23 -8.82 0.45
CA THR A 230 -41.03 -8.68 -0.98
C THR A 230 -39.84 -7.76 -1.26
N LEU A 231 -38.80 -8.31 -1.92
CA LEU A 231 -37.57 -7.62 -2.31
C LEU A 231 -37.64 -7.08 -3.75
#